data_AF-A0A2N8HAK3-F1
#
_entry.id   AF-A0A2N8HAK3-F1
#
_cell.length_a   1.000
_cell.length_b   1.000
_cell.length_c   1.000
_cell.angle_alpha   90.00
_cell.angle_beta   90.00
_cell.angle_gamma   90.00
#
_symmetry.space_group_name_H-M   'P 1'
#
loop_
_entity.id
_entity.type
_entity.pdbx_description
1 polymer ?
#
loop_
_entity_poly.entity_id
_entity_poly.type
_entity_poly.pdbx_seq_one_letter_code
_entity_poly.pdbx_strand_id
1 'polypeptide(L)'
;MNAKKTLSIMAGVLALASCAGPQEENLRMVPLTGSTTMPMTSYGPRTRVVVAGVDYTEVHDEWMNQDIMKKATSGNTRVVISRARQRGQLMVGDEVAMDFPVCLGMPSHRTPVGNFRITEKAVHHVSNLYDASMPYFMRLTDGGIGMHVGPVFMTPQSHGCIRMTRSSCVPLFKTVKVGTPVKIVP
;
A
#
# COMPACT_ATOMS: atom_id res chain seq x y z
N MET A 1 18.54 -64.39 33.19
CA MET A 1 17.62 -64.24 34.34
C MET A 1 17.84 -62.87 34.98
N ASN A 2 16.71 -62.17 35.16
CA ASN A 2 16.42 -61.03 36.03
C ASN A 2 17.05 -59.64 35.83
N ALA A 3 16.15 -58.77 35.38
CA ALA A 3 16.13 -57.32 35.52
C ALA A 3 15.90 -56.86 36.97
N LYS A 4 16.19 -55.57 37.22
CA LYS A 4 15.44 -54.60 38.07
C LYS A 4 16.07 -53.22 37.80
N LYS A 5 15.49 -52.40 36.92
CA LYS A 5 14.46 -51.36 37.15
C LYS A 5 14.91 -50.25 38.12
N THR A 6 15.18 -49.08 37.53
CA THR A 6 15.01 -47.76 38.15
C THR A 6 14.42 -46.84 37.08
N LEU A 7 13.37 -46.09 37.45
CA LEU A 7 12.48 -45.31 36.59
C LEU A 7 12.45 -43.86 37.10
N SER A 8 12.14 -42.93 36.18
CA SER A 8 11.71 -41.52 36.37
C SER A 8 12.86 -40.51 36.38
N ILE A 9 12.85 -39.37 35.67
CA ILE A 9 11.79 -38.37 35.52
C ILE A 9 11.84 -37.68 34.14
N MET A 10 10.65 -37.33 33.64
CA MET A 10 10.31 -36.47 32.50
C MET A 10 11.02 -35.10 32.46
N ALA A 11 11.50 -34.69 31.29
CA ALA A 11 11.47 -33.29 30.87
C ALA A 11 11.38 -33.22 29.33
N GLY A 12 10.19 -32.90 28.82
CA GLY A 12 9.96 -32.65 27.42
C GLY A 12 10.70 -31.39 26.97
N VAL A 13 11.53 -31.51 25.95
CA VAL A 13 12.03 -30.36 25.21
C VAL A 13 11.01 -30.06 24.11
N LEU A 14 10.31 -28.96 24.35
CA LEU A 14 9.38 -28.28 23.48
C LEU A 14 10.05 -28.03 22.11
N ALA A 15 9.34 -28.37 21.04
CA ALA A 15 9.74 -28.09 19.67
C ALA A 15 10.06 -26.60 19.48
N LEU A 16 11.31 -26.28 19.18
CA LEU A 16 11.64 -25.03 18.48
C LEU A 16 11.48 -25.30 16.99
N ALA A 17 10.24 -25.23 16.52
CA ALA A 17 9.97 -25.00 15.12
C ALA A 17 10.58 -23.63 14.78
N SER A 18 11.77 -23.66 14.18
CA SER A 18 12.40 -22.50 13.57
C SER A 18 11.52 -22.07 12.40
N CYS A 19 10.55 -21.19 12.65
CA CYS A 19 9.86 -20.44 11.62
C CYS A 19 10.82 -19.41 11.02
N ALA A 20 11.77 -19.90 10.23
CA ALA A 20 12.50 -19.07 9.29
C ALA A 20 11.50 -18.67 8.19
N GLY A 21 11.01 -17.43 8.25
CA GLY A 21 10.27 -16.85 7.14
C GLY A 21 11.13 -16.84 5.88
N PRO A 22 10.52 -16.92 4.67
CA PRO A 22 11.30 -16.92 3.45
C PRO A 22 12.11 -15.62 3.32
N GLN A 23 13.41 -15.78 3.02
CA GLN A 23 14.36 -14.70 2.79
C GLN A 23 13.89 -13.78 1.65
N GLU A 24 14.15 -12.47 1.80
CA GLU A 24 13.77 -11.36 0.90
C GLU A 24 14.40 -11.38 -0.52
N GLU A 25 14.85 -12.53 -1.01
CA GLU A 25 15.57 -12.65 -2.28
C GLU A 25 14.76 -13.52 -3.23
N ASN A 26 14.06 -12.91 -4.20
CA ASN A 26 13.66 -13.43 -5.52
C ASN A 26 12.37 -12.77 -6.09
N LEU A 27 12.46 -11.49 -6.45
CA LEU A 27 11.58 -10.92 -7.49
C LEU A 27 12.35 -10.97 -8.82
N ARG A 28 12.21 -12.10 -9.54
CA ARG A 28 12.76 -12.28 -10.90
C ARG A 28 11.79 -11.72 -11.93
N MET A 29 12.36 -11.00 -12.89
CA MET A 29 11.66 -10.28 -13.96
C MET A 29 11.55 -11.15 -15.22
N VAL A 30 10.35 -11.26 -15.78
CA VAL A 30 10.03 -12.11 -16.95
C VAL A 30 9.83 -11.23 -18.20
N PRO A 31 10.40 -11.56 -19.37
CA PRO A 31 10.20 -10.78 -20.60
C PRO A 31 8.99 -11.28 -21.38
N LEU A 32 8.13 -10.38 -21.87
CA LEU A 32 7.01 -10.73 -22.73
C LEU A 32 6.97 -9.90 -24.01
N THR A 33 6.94 -10.65 -25.11
CA THR A 33 6.70 -10.25 -26.49
C THR A 33 5.19 -10.22 -26.76
N GLY A 34 4.65 -9.11 -27.26
CA GLY A 34 3.27 -9.06 -27.76
C GLY A 34 2.63 -7.69 -27.63
N SER A 35 2.43 -7.02 -28.76
CA SER A 35 1.97 -5.63 -28.89
C SER A 35 0.45 -5.56 -28.99
N THR A 36 -0.21 -4.81 -28.11
CA THR A 36 -1.38 -3.89 -28.31
C THR A 36 -1.83 -3.40 -26.91
N THR A 37 -1.98 -2.09 -26.70
CA THR A 37 -1.95 -1.32 -25.41
C THR A 37 -0.54 -1.05 -24.89
N MET A 38 -0.22 0.25 -24.67
CA MET A 38 1.12 0.71 -24.29
C MET A 38 1.57 0.00 -23.01
N PRO A 39 2.58 -0.88 -23.09
CA PRO A 39 3.07 -1.58 -21.92
C PRO A 39 4.00 -0.65 -21.16
N MET A 40 3.76 -0.52 -19.84
CA MET A 40 4.83 -0.42 -18.86
C MET A 40 5.98 -1.31 -19.34
N THR A 41 7.15 -0.81 -19.72
CA THR A 41 8.32 -1.71 -19.87
C THR A 41 9.03 -1.85 -18.54
N SER A 42 8.21 -2.10 -17.52
CA SER A 42 8.56 -2.48 -16.17
C SER A 42 9.56 -1.52 -15.52
N TYR A 43 10.08 -1.90 -14.38
CA TYR A 43 11.53 -1.79 -14.31
C TYR A 43 12.12 -2.48 -15.57
N GLY A 44 12.60 -1.74 -16.57
CA GLY A 44 13.16 -2.37 -17.78
C GLY A 44 13.77 -1.37 -18.77
N PRO A 45 14.83 -1.77 -19.50
CA PRO A 45 15.85 -0.86 -20.05
C PRO A 45 15.43 -0.03 -21.28
N ARG A 46 14.14 0.03 -21.63
CA ARG A 46 13.61 0.89 -22.72
C ARG A 46 12.35 1.70 -22.35
N THR A 47 11.89 1.69 -21.09
CA THR A 47 10.84 2.61 -20.65
C THR A 47 11.37 4.05 -20.59
N ARG A 48 10.82 4.95 -21.42
CA ARG A 48 10.84 6.38 -21.09
C ARG A 48 9.62 6.68 -20.24
N VAL A 49 9.83 6.77 -18.93
CA VAL A 49 8.92 7.52 -18.05
C VAL A 49 9.13 8.99 -18.40
N VAL A 50 8.05 9.71 -18.67
CA VAL A 50 8.12 11.14 -18.97
C VAL A 50 8.70 11.83 -17.74
N VAL A 51 9.91 12.36 -17.89
CA VAL A 51 10.60 13.24 -16.95
C VAL A 51 10.73 14.60 -17.64
N ALA A 52 10.16 15.62 -17.01
CA ALA A 52 10.33 17.07 -17.20
C ALA A 52 10.33 17.65 -18.63
N GLY A 53 9.28 18.42 -18.94
CA GLY A 53 9.44 19.64 -19.73
C GLY A 53 9.99 20.76 -18.83
N VAL A 54 10.84 21.61 -19.40
CA VAL A 54 11.53 22.72 -18.73
C VAL A 54 10.49 23.74 -18.24
N ASP A 55 10.53 24.05 -16.94
CA ASP A 55 9.62 24.88 -16.14
C ASP A 55 8.28 24.24 -15.68
N TYR A 56 7.86 24.59 -14.45
CA TYR A 56 6.55 24.40 -13.77
C TYR A 56 6.48 23.47 -12.52
N THR A 57 5.70 23.94 -11.53
CA THR A 57 5.81 23.72 -10.07
C THR A 57 4.76 22.80 -9.44
N GLU A 58 4.06 21.93 -10.18
CA GLU A 58 3.00 21.09 -9.59
C GLU A 58 3.04 19.63 -10.09
N VAL A 59 3.20 18.69 -9.15
CA VAL A 59 3.28 17.24 -9.42
C VAL A 59 1.89 16.63 -9.34
N HIS A 60 1.26 16.36 -10.49
CA HIS A 60 -0.10 15.80 -10.59
C HIS A 60 -0.22 14.51 -11.42
N ASP A 61 0.87 13.81 -11.69
CA ASP A 61 0.80 12.62 -12.56
C ASP A 61 0.03 11.46 -11.89
N GLU A 62 -1.17 11.22 -12.41
CA GLU A 62 -2.06 10.11 -12.06
C GLU A 62 -2.18 9.18 -13.26
N TRP A 63 -2.10 7.87 -13.00
CA TRP A 63 -2.32 6.84 -14.01
C TRP A 63 -3.29 5.79 -13.52
N MET A 64 -4.17 5.32 -14.41
CA MET A 64 -5.15 4.29 -14.11
C MET A 64 -5.46 3.47 -15.35
N ASN A 65 -5.46 2.15 -15.20
CA ASN A 65 -5.93 1.21 -16.22
C ASN A 65 -7.32 0.69 -15.85
N GLN A 66 -8.32 1.12 -16.62
CA GLN A 66 -9.73 0.77 -16.38
C GLN A 66 -10.02 -0.74 -16.52
N ASP A 67 -9.30 -1.46 -17.38
CA ASP A 67 -9.56 -2.87 -17.61
C ASP A 67 -8.99 -3.75 -16.50
N ILE A 68 -7.84 -3.35 -15.93
CA ILE A 68 -7.30 -3.98 -14.72
C ILE A 68 -8.20 -3.65 -13.52
N MET A 69 -8.66 -2.39 -13.41
CA MET A 69 -9.58 -1.96 -12.34
C MET A 69 -10.87 -2.78 -12.29
N LYS A 70 -11.44 -3.16 -13.44
CA LYS A 70 -12.66 -4.01 -13.50
C LYS A 70 -12.43 -5.43 -12.98
N LYS A 71 -11.19 -5.92 -12.96
CA LYS A 71 -10.83 -7.25 -12.42
C LYS A 71 -10.64 -7.25 -10.89
N ALA A 72 -10.77 -6.09 -10.25
CA ALA A 72 -10.59 -5.94 -8.83
C ALA A 72 -11.67 -6.68 -8.03
N THR A 73 -11.22 -7.48 -7.07
CA THR A 73 -12.04 -8.19 -6.08
C THR A 73 -11.48 -7.95 -4.68
N SER A 74 -12.22 -8.29 -3.63
CA SER A 74 -11.74 -8.18 -2.25
C SER A 74 -10.54 -9.10 -1.96
N GLY A 75 -10.38 -10.21 -2.71
CA GLY A 75 -9.32 -11.20 -2.49
C GLY A 75 -8.02 -10.93 -3.25
N ASN A 76 -8.04 -10.11 -4.31
CA ASN A 76 -6.87 -9.86 -5.16
C ASN A 76 -6.42 -8.39 -5.18
N THR A 77 -7.00 -7.52 -4.37
CA THR A 77 -6.63 -6.10 -4.31
C THR A 77 -5.71 -5.82 -3.13
N ARG A 78 -4.71 -4.96 -3.32
CA ARG A 78 -3.92 -4.37 -2.23
C ARG A 78 -3.44 -2.98 -2.61
N VAL A 79 -3.26 -2.11 -1.63
CA VAL A 79 -2.69 -0.78 -1.83
C VAL A 79 -1.25 -0.78 -1.34
N VAL A 80 -0.35 -0.14 -2.08
CA VAL A 80 1.04 0.09 -1.67
C VAL A 80 1.30 1.59 -1.64
N ILE A 81 1.78 2.10 -0.51
CA ILE A 81 2.16 3.50 -0.34
C ILE A 81 3.65 3.58 -0.07
N SER A 82 4.39 4.37 -0.85
CA SER A 82 5.81 4.66 -0.59
C SER A 82 5.96 6.04 -0.01
N ARG A 83 6.62 6.11 1.16
CA ARG A 83 6.95 7.38 1.79
C ARG A 83 8.04 8.13 1.04
N ALA A 84 9.11 7.45 0.64
CA ALA A 84 10.23 8.05 -0.08
C ALA A 84 9.79 8.68 -1.40
N ARG A 85 8.83 8.05 -2.09
CA ARG A 85 8.34 8.53 -3.39
C ARG A 85 7.14 9.46 -3.28
N GLN A 86 6.51 9.56 -2.11
CA GLN A 86 5.20 10.21 -1.94
C GLN A 86 4.15 9.71 -2.94
N ARG A 87 4.07 8.40 -3.12
CA ARG A 87 3.24 7.77 -4.17
C ARG A 87 2.45 6.59 -3.63
N GLY A 88 1.24 6.43 -4.13
CA GLY A 88 0.39 5.28 -3.86
C GLY A 88 0.08 4.52 -5.13
N GLN A 89 -0.09 3.20 -4.99
CA GLN A 89 -0.44 2.29 -6.07
C GLN A 89 -1.55 1.35 -5.60
N LEU A 90 -2.53 1.13 -6.46
CA LEU A 90 -3.49 0.04 -6.31
C LEU A 90 -3.03 -1.13 -7.17
N MET A 91 -2.81 -2.27 -6.53
CA MET A 91 -2.50 -3.54 -7.18
C MET A 91 -3.78 -4.37 -7.34
N VAL A 92 -3.94 -5.01 -8.49
CA VAL A 92 -4.93 -6.07 -8.73
C VAL A 92 -4.17 -7.30 -9.21
N GLY A 93 -4.09 -8.34 -8.37
CA GLY A 93 -3.13 -9.42 -8.58
C GLY A 93 -1.71 -8.87 -8.54
N ASP A 94 -0.92 -9.12 -9.58
CA ASP A 94 0.45 -8.61 -9.72
C ASP A 94 0.57 -7.39 -10.65
N GLU A 95 -0.55 -6.88 -11.13
CA GLU A 95 -0.60 -5.73 -12.02
C GLU A 95 -0.92 -4.44 -11.25
N VAL A 96 -0.31 -3.34 -11.67
CA VAL A 96 -0.66 -2.00 -11.18
C VAL A 96 -1.94 -1.55 -11.91
N ALA A 97 -3.00 -1.29 -11.15
CA ALA A 97 -4.29 -0.82 -11.66
C ALA A 97 -4.42 0.71 -11.58
N MET A 98 -3.85 1.31 -10.54
CA MET A 98 -3.76 2.76 -10.37
C MET A 98 -2.43 3.13 -9.74
N ASP A 99 -2.01 4.35 -10.01
CA ASP A 99 -0.76 4.92 -9.52
C ASP A 99 -0.93 6.45 -9.43
N PHE A 100 -0.68 7.02 -8.25
CA PHE A 100 -1.10 8.37 -7.90
C PHE A 100 -0.21 9.06 -6.87
N PRO A 101 -0.13 10.41 -6.86
CA PRO A 101 0.61 11.14 -5.84
C PRO A 101 -0.14 11.13 -4.50
N VAL A 102 0.61 11.17 -3.41
CA VAL A 102 0.06 11.31 -2.05
C VAL A 102 0.82 12.37 -1.27
N CYS A 103 0.15 13.04 -0.34
CA CYS A 103 0.82 13.89 0.66
C CYS A 103 0.73 13.24 2.03
N LEU A 104 1.90 13.03 2.62
CA LEU A 104 2.09 12.20 3.80
C LEU A 104 2.36 13.03 5.05
N GLY A 105 2.49 12.35 6.17
CA GLY A 105 2.76 12.93 7.47
C GLY A 105 4.12 13.64 7.54
N MET A 106 4.14 14.87 8.05
CA MET A 106 5.35 15.64 8.30
C MET A 106 6.29 14.94 9.31
N PRO A 107 7.58 15.32 9.42
CA PRO A 107 8.54 14.62 10.28
C PRO A 107 8.14 14.48 11.76
N SER A 108 7.36 15.41 12.31
CA SER A 108 6.82 15.34 13.69
C SER A 108 5.56 14.46 13.82
N HIS A 109 4.91 14.13 12.71
CA HIS A 109 3.67 13.34 12.65
C HIS A 109 3.72 12.37 11.46
N ARG A 110 4.76 11.53 11.42
CA ARG A 110 5.03 10.68 10.24
C ARG A 110 3.92 9.67 10.01
N THR A 111 3.58 9.45 8.74
CA THR A 111 2.77 8.29 8.36
C THR A 111 3.51 7.00 8.76
N PRO A 112 2.88 6.09 9.51
CA PRO A 112 3.54 4.88 9.99
C PRO A 112 3.84 3.92 8.82
N VAL A 113 4.97 3.23 8.90
CA VAL A 113 5.35 2.15 7.96
C VAL A 113 4.85 0.83 8.52
N GLY A 114 4.44 -0.09 7.64
CA GLY A 114 3.98 -1.41 8.06
C GLY A 114 2.87 -1.96 7.16
N ASN A 115 2.22 -3.01 7.67
CA ASN A 115 1.08 -3.65 7.02
C ASN A 115 -0.19 -3.28 7.77
N PHE A 116 -1.14 -2.74 7.04
CA PHE A 116 -2.43 -2.27 7.54
C PHE A 116 -3.56 -2.92 6.75
N ARG A 117 -4.78 -2.70 7.23
CA ARG A 117 -6.00 -3.01 6.48
C ARG A 117 -6.94 -1.82 6.56
N ILE A 118 -7.75 -1.64 5.52
CA ILE A 118 -8.85 -0.66 5.58
C ILE A 118 -9.88 -1.17 6.59
N THR A 119 -10.02 -0.51 7.74
CA THR A 119 -10.96 -0.93 8.80
C THR A 119 -12.31 -0.24 8.72
N GLU A 120 -12.35 0.96 8.13
CA GLU A 120 -13.55 1.77 8.00
C GLU A 120 -13.52 2.53 6.67
N LYS A 121 -14.71 2.81 6.11
CA LYS A 121 -14.88 3.66 4.94
C LYS A 121 -16.05 4.61 5.13
N ALA A 122 -15.84 5.90 4.93
CA ALA A 122 -16.87 6.92 5.05
C ALA A 122 -16.72 7.98 3.95
N VAL A 123 -17.82 8.27 3.22
CA VAL A 123 -17.82 9.33 2.19
C VAL A 123 -17.69 10.71 2.82
N HIS A 124 -18.39 10.90 3.95
CA HIS A 124 -18.35 12.11 4.76
C HIS A 124 -17.78 11.73 6.13
N HIS A 125 -16.55 12.14 6.39
CA HIS A 125 -15.89 11.94 7.68
C HIS A 125 -15.31 13.26 8.16
N VAL A 126 -15.36 13.50 9.46
CA VAL A 126 -14.80 14.68 10.11
C VAL A 126 -13.88 14.18 11.23
N SER A 127 -12.66 14.70 11.27
CA SER A 127 -11.70 14.37 12.31
C SER A 127 -12.13 14.95 13.65
N ASN A 128 -12.34 14.12 14.67
CA ASN A 128 -12.62 14.61 16.03
C ASN A 128 -11.43 15.38 16.63
N LEU A 129 -10.19 15.07 16.22
CA LEU A 129 -8.98 15.69 16.77
C LEU A 129 -8.65 17.04 16.13
N TYR A 130 -9.03 17.23 14.87
CA TYR A 130 -8.64 18.39 14.07
C TYR A 130 -9.83 19.20 13.55
N ASP A 131 -11.07 18.79 13.85
CA ASP A 131 -12.33 19.36 13.33
C ASP A 131 -12.27 19.62 11.81
N ALA A 132 -11.71 18.65 11.08
CA ALA A 132 -11.37 18.80 9.67
C ALA A 132 -12.11 17.77 8.82
N SER A 133 -12.72 18.23 7.72
CA SER A 133 -13.38 17.35 6.75
C SER A 133 -12.35 16.46 6.04
N MET A 134 -12.62 15.16 6.00
CA MET A 134 -11.82 14.13 5.34
C MET A 134 -12.71 13.32 4.38
N PRO A 135 -13.05 13.84 3.19
CA PRO A 135 -13.95 13.14 2.28
C PRO A 135 -13.34 11.83 1.76
N TYR A 136 -14.18 10.80 1.56
CA TYR A 136 -13.76 9.45 1.15
C TYR A 136 -12.69 8.84 2.06
N PHE A 137 -12.88 9.00 3.36
CA PHE A 137 -11.99 8.47 4.37
C PHE A 137 -11.95 6.95 4.37
N MET A 138 -10.73 6.39 4.39
CA MET A 138 -10.42 4.98 4.51
C MET A 138 -9.46 4.80 5.69
N ARG A 139 -9.98 4.34 6.84
CA ARG A 139 -9.20 4.21 8.09
C ARG A 139 -8.18 3.08 7.98
N LEU A 140 -6.98 3.30 8.52
CA LEU A 140 -5.90 2.29 8.59
C LEU A 140 -5.49 1.93 10.02
N THR A 141 -5.66 2.87 10.97
CA THR A 141 -5.25 2.68 12.37
C THR A 141 -6.37 3.09 13.33
N ASP A 142 -6.36 2.51 14.53
CA ASP A 142 -7.27 2.92 15.61
C ASP A 142 -7.03 4.38 16.06
N GLY A 143 -5.78 4.84 15.94
CA GLY A 143 -5.39 6.23 16.23
C GLY A 143 -5.84 7.28 15.21
N GLY A 144 -6.71 6.95 14.25
CA GLY A 144 -7.30 7.94 13.34
C GLY A 144 -6.57 8.18 12.02
N ILE A 145 -5.42 7.54 11.79
CA ILE A 145 -4.70 7.65 10.51
C ILE A 145 -5.46 6.88 9.42
N GLY A 146 -5.66 7.55 8.28
CA GLY A 146 -6.32 6.98 7.11
C GLY A 146 -5.94 7.68 5.81
N MET A 147 -6.48 7.15 4.70
CA MET A 147 -6.39 7.77 3.37
C MET A 147 -7.66 8.59 3.12
N HIS A 148 -7.55 9.78 2.54
CA HIS A 148 -8.71 10.61 2.21
C HIS A 148 -8.40 11.70 1.18
N VAL A 149 -9.45 12.37 0.68
CA VAL A 149 -9.30 13.55 -0.18
C VAL A 149 -8.70 14.71 0.63
N GLY A 150 -7.68 15.35 0.08
CA GLY A 150 -7.08 16.54 0.65
C GLY A 150 -6.05 17.17 -0.30
N PRO A 151 -5.45 18.31 0.09
CA PRO A 151 -4.38 18.92 -0.70
C PRO A 151 -3.16 17.99 -0.75
N VAL A 152 -2.58 17.87 -1.95
CA VAL A 152 -1.39 17.06 -2.20
C VAL A 152 -0.22 17.99 -2.56
N PHE A 153 0.89 17.84 -1.85
CA PHE A 153 2.10 18.65 -2.00
C PHE A 153 3.29 17.75 -2.27
N MET A 154 4.35 18.29 -2.88
CA MET A 154 5.61 17.56 -3.13
C MET A 154 6.37 17.15 -1.86
N THR A 155 6.05 17.79 -0.74
CA THR A 155 6.62 17.48 0.57
C THR A 155 5.55 16.97 1.53
N PRO A 156 5.92 16.18 2.55
CA PRO A 156 4.97 15.72 3.56
C PRO A 156 4.43 16.91 4.38
N GLN A 157 3.11 17.11 4.36
CA GLN A 157 2.44 18.24 5.02
C GLN A 157 1.12 17.84 5.72
N SER A 158 0.97 16.56 6.09
CA SER A 158 -0.16 16.08 6.89
C SER A 158 0.22 15.79 8.34
N HIS A 159 -0.78 15.54 9.18
CA HIS A 159 -0.61 15.05 10.56
C HIS A 159 -0.63 13.51 10.64
N GLY A 160 -0.16 12.83 9.58
CA GLY A 160 -0.03 11.37 9.52
C GLY A 160 -0.93 10.73 8.47
N CYS A 161 -2.11 11.30 8.21
CA CYS A 161 -3.02 10.84 7.16
C CYS A 161 -2.38 10.90 5.76
N ILE A 162 -2.86 10.05 4.87
CA ILE A 162 -2.40 9.97 3.48
C ILE A 162 -3.41 10.75 2.63
N ARG A 163 -3.06 11.98 2.27
CA ARG A 163 -3.93 12.81 1.43
C ARG A 163 -3.77 12.43 -0.03
N MET A 164 -4.89 12.41 -0.73
CA MET A 164 -4.99 12.10 -2.15
C MET A 164 -5.79 13.19 -2.85
N THR A 165 -5.51 13.40 -4.13
CA THR A 165 -6.39 14.18 -5.00
C THR A 165 -7.75 13.51 -5.08
N ARG A 166 -8.80 14.29 -5.38
CA ARG A 166 -10.15 13.72 -5.52
C ARG A 166 -10.25 12.74 -6.69
N SER A 167 -9.56 13.03 -7.79
CA SER A 167 -9.46 12.20 -9.01
C SER A 167 -8.90 10.82 -8.74
N SER A 168 -7.93 10.68 -7.82
CA SER A 168 -7.40 9.38 -7.39
C SER A 168 -8.18 8.74 -6.26
N CYS A 169 -8.64 9.52 -5.29
CA CYS A 169 -9.28 8.98 -4.09
C CYS A 169 -10.64 8.34 -4.38
N VAL A 170 -11.45 8.95 -5.25
CA VAL A 170 -12.80 8.45 -5.54
C VAL A 170 -12.79 7.09 -6.26
N PRO A 171 -12.00 6.88 -7.32
CA PRO A 171 -11.89 5.55 -7.95
C PRO A 171 -11.30 4.52 -6.98
N LEU A 172 -10.23 4.86 -6.25
CA LEU A 172 -9.64 3.96 -5.26
C LEU A 172 -10.70 3.53 -4.23
N PHE A 173 -11.42 4.50 -3.65
CA PHE A 173 -12.46 4.25 -2.67
C PHE A 173 -13.57 3.36 -3.23
N LYS A 174 -13.99 3.53 -4.48
CA LYS A 174 -15.02 2.65 -5.08
C LYS A 174 -14.53 1.21 -5.23
N THR A 175 -13.26 1.04 -5.60
CA THR A 175 -12.65 -0.25 -5.89
C THR A 175 -12.34 -1.05 -4.63
N VAL A 176 -11.66 -0.44 -3.65
CA VAL A 176 -11.24 -1.14 -2.43
C VAL A 176 -12.40 -1.36 -1.47
N LYS A 177 -12.33 -2.42 -0.66
CA LYS A 177 -13.32 -2.77 0.38
C LYS A 177 -12.71 -2.70 1.78
N VAL A 178 -13.55 -2.68 2.81
CA VAL A 178 -13.09 -2.94 4.18
C VAL A 178 -12.40 -4.31 4.19
N GLY A 179 -11.26 -4.40 4.85
CA GLY A 179 -10.37 -5.56 4.86
C GLY A 179 -9.25 -5.52 3.81
N THR A 180 -9.31 -4.62 2.81
CA THR A 180 -8.25 -4.52 1.77
C THR A 180 -6.89 -4.25 2.43
N PRO A 181 -5.84 -5.04 2.12
CA PRO A 181 -4.49 -4.80 2.62
C PRO A 181 -3.91 -3.48 2.11
N VAL A 182 -3.22 -2.77 2.99
CA VAL A 182 -2.46 -1.56 2.66
C VAL A 182 -1.05 -1.71 3.22
N LYS A 183 -0.04 -1.77 2.36
CA LYS A 183 1.37 -1.80 2.75
C LYS A 183 1.97 -0.41 2.61
N ILE A 184 2.49 0.13 3.70
CA ILE A 184 3.22 1.40 3.69
C ILE A 184 4.69 1.08 3.82
N VAL A 185 5.48 1.47 2.83
CA VAL A 185 6.93 1.26 2.77
C VAL A 185 7.67 2.59 2.98
N PRO A 186 8.95 2.52 3.41
CA PRO A 186 9.80 3.70 3.56
C PRO A 186 9.89 4.61 2.32
#